data_AF-A0A1D3K0D5-F1
#
_entry.id   AF-A0A1D3K0D5-F1
#
_cell.length_a   1.000
_cell.length_b   1.000
_cell.length_c   1.000
_cell.angle_alpha   90.00
_cell.angle_beta   90.00
_cell.angle_gamma   90.00
#
_symmetry.space_group_name_H-M   'P 1'
#
loop_
_entity.id
_entity.type
_entity.pdbx_description
1 polymer ?
#
loop_
_entity_poly.entity_id
_entity_poly.type
_entity_poly.pdbx_seq_one_letter_code
_entity_poly.pdbx_strand_id
1 'polypeptide(L)'
;MNKSEFRVYLKQQTSIAESRISLKGSRSDKVDSGRVKFLTVLSRVVDGNASPEDLGVVGAVNDVLQKLALLPSGKTFLSVLEP
;
A
#
# COMPACT_ATOMS: atom_id res chain seq x y z
N MET A 1 0.43 15.17 -6.36
CA MET A 1 -0.67 14.18 -6.36
C MET A 1 -1.39 14.32 -5.05
N ASN A 2 -2.67 14.65 -5.10
CA ASN A 2 -3.50 14.80 -3.91
C ASN A 2 -4.05 13.45 -3.43
N LYS A 3 -4.66 13.46 -2.25
CA LYS A 3 -5.25 12.26 -1.63
C LYS A 3 -6.33 11.58 -2.49
N SER A 4 -7.13 12.35 -3.22
CA SER A 4 -8.21 11.82 -4.07
C SER A 4 -7.65 11.05 -5.28
N GLU A 5 -6.68 11.65 -5.97
CA GLU A 5 -5.96 11.01 -7.07
C GLU A 5 -5.26 9.73 -6.62
N PHE A 6 -4.64 9.76 -5.44
CA PHE A 6 -3.96 8.58 -4.91
C PHE A 6 -4.93 7.44 -4.57
N ARG A 7 -6.12 7.74 -4.04
CA ARG A 7 -7.18 6.74 -3.82
C ARG A 7 -7.61 6.07 -5.12
N VAL A 8 -7.79 6.87 -6.18
CA VAL A 8 -8.13 6.35 -7.52
C VAL A 8 -7.02 5.43 -8.02
N TYR A 9 -5.76 5.85 -7.87
CA TYR A 9 -4.60 5.03 -8.23
C TYR A 9 -4.58 3.70 -7.46
N LEU A 10 -4.73 3.71 -6.13
CA LEU A 10 -4.74 2.50 -5.31
C LEU A 10 -5.85 1.53 -5.75
N LYS A 11 -7.06 2.04 -5.97
CA LYS A 11 -8.20 1.24 -6.45
C LYS A 11 -7.92 0.60 -7.81
N GLN A 12 -7.34 1.36 -8.75
CA GLN A 12 -6.97 0.85 -10.06
C GLN A 12 -5.89 -0.24 -9.96
N GLN A 13 -4.84 -0.03 -9.17
CA GLN A 13 -3.77 -1.02 -9.02
C GLN A 13 -4.24 -2.30 -8.33
N THR A 14 -5.11 -2.18 -7.32
CA THR A 14 -5.73 -3.35 -6.69
C THR A 14 -6.53 -4.15 -7.71
N SER A 15 -7.40 -3.50 -8.48
CA SER A 15 -8.22 -4.16 -9.51
C SER A 15 -7.37 -4.82 -10.60
N ILE A 16 -6.28 -4.16 -11.03
CA ILE A 16 -5.33 -4.74 -11.98
C ILE A 16 -4.68 -5.99 -11.41
N ALA A 17 -4.21 -5.95 -10.15
CA ALA A 17 -3.59 -7.12 -9.51
C ALA A 17 -4.60 -8.26 -9.35
N GLU A 18 -5.84 -7.98 -8.93
CA GLU A 18 -6.92 -8.97 -8.83
C GLU A 18 -7.20 -9.66 -10.16
N SER A 19 -7.29 -8.90 -11.27
CA SER A 19 -7.55 -9.46 -12.60
C SER A 19 -6.48 -10.41 -13.12
N ARG A 20 -5.26 -10.35 -12.56
CA ARG A 20 -4.13 -11.22 -12.94
C ARG A 20 -4.11 -12.53 -12.15
N ILE A 21 -4.83 -12.60 -11.02
CA ILE A 21 -4.88 -13.79 -10.18
C ILE A 21 -5.77 -14.83 -10.86
N SER A 22 -5.17 -15.96 -11.23
CA SER A 22 -5.86 -17.10 -11.79
C SER A 22 -6.16 -18.18 -10.74
N LEU A 23 -7.07 -19.10 -11.08
CA LEU A 23 -7.37 -20.27 -10.23
C LEU A 23 -6.22 -21.28 -10.12
N LYS A 24 -5.14 -21.13 -10.91
CA LYS A 24 -4.01 -22.06 -10.93
C LYS A 24 -3.10 -21.92 -9.70
N GLY A 25 -3.18 -20.80 -8.96
CA GLY A 25 -2.39 -20.60 -7.74
C GLY A 25 -0.88 -20.58 -7.98
N SER A 26 -0.46 -20.14 -9.17
CA SER A 26 0.92 -20.03 -9.60
C SER A 26 1.76 -19.12 -8.70
N ARG A 27 3.08 -19.13 -8.88
CA ARG A 27 3.97 -18.18 -8.20
C ARG A 27 3.56 -16.72 -8.46
N SER A 28 3.19 -16.39 -9.69
CA SER A 28 2.73 -15.05 -10.06
C SER A 28 1.42 -14.68 -9.36
N ASP A 29 0.48 -15.62 -9.28
CA ASP A 29 -0.79 -15.41 -8.56
C ASP A 29 -0.55 -15.07 -7.09
N LYS A 30 0.42 -15.74 -6.45
CA LYS A 30 0.80 -15.45 -5.05
C LYS A 30 1.43 -14.07 -4.89
N VAL A 31 2.23 -13.62 -5.87
CA VAL A 31 2.79 -12.26 -5.87
C VAL A 31 1.69 -11.23 -6.00
N ASP A 32 0.76 -11.39 -6.95
CA ASP A 32 -0.38 -10.48 -7.11
C ASP A 32 -1.31 -10.51 -5.89
N SER A 33 -1.52 -11.67 -5.27
CA SER A 33 -2.22 -11.76 -3.98
C SER A 33 -1.55 -10.93 -2.88
N GLY A 34 -0.20 -10.93 -2.84
CA GLY A 34 0.56 -10.07 -1.94
C GLY A 34 0.37 -8.58 -2.22
N ARG A 35 0.34 -8.19 -3.50
CA ARG A 35 0.04 -6.80 -3.93
C ARG A 35 -1.34 -6.37 -3.48
N VAL A 36 -2.37 -7.17 -3.75
CA VAL A 36 -3.76 -6.89 -3.35
C VAL A 36 -3.84 -6.67 -1.84
N LYS A 37 -3.22 -7.56 -1.04
CA LYS A 37 -3.17 -7.42 0.43
C LYS A 37 -2.57 -6.09 0.86
N PHE A 38 -1.37 -5.75 0.36
CA PHE A 38 -0.70 -4.51 0.73
C PHE A 38 -1.49 -3.27 0.30
N LEU A 39 -1.98 -3.23 -0.95
CA LEU A 39 -2.73 -2.08 -1.47
C LEU A 39 -4.06 -1.87 -0.73
N THR A 40 -4.71 -2.95 -0.30
CA THR A 40 -5.93 -2.88 0.51
C THR A 40 -5.66 -2.26 1.88
N VAL A 41 -4.62 -2.75 2.56
CA VAL A 41 -4.16 -2.19 3.85
C VAL A 41 -3.82 -0.70 3.69
N LEU A 42 -3.07 -0.36 2.65
CA LEU A 42 -2.67 1.01 2.37
C LEU A 42 -3.88 1.92 2.10
N SER A 43 -4.89 1.44 1.37
CA SER A 43 -6.13 2.18 1.14
C SER A 43 -6.82 2.52 2.47
N ARG A 44 -6.91 1.56 3.40
CA ARG A 44 -7.53 1.80 4.72
C ARG A 44 -6.77 2.86 5.52
N VAL A 45 -5.43 2.85 5.47
CA VAL A 45 -4.59 3.87 6.11
C VAL A 45 -4.84 5.25 5.50
N VAL A 46 -4.85 5.34 4.17
CA VAL A 46 -5.16 6.60 3.48
C VAL A 46 -6.56 7.08 3.85
N ASP A 47 -7.54 6.19 3.98
CA ASP A 47 -8.92 6.55 4.31
C ASP A 47 -9.16 6.92 5.77
N GLY A 48 -8.19 6.69 6.65
CA GLY A 48 -8.33 6.92 8.10
C GLY A 48 -9.15 5.84 8.81
N ASN A 49 -9.32 4.68 8.17
CA ASN A 49 -10.12 3.54 8.66
C ASN A 49 -9.23 2.30 8.93
N ALA A 50 -7.94 2.49 9.17
CA ALA A 50 -6.97 1.42 9.40
C ALA A 50 -7.10 0.81 10.80
N SER A 51 -6.95 -0.51 10.89
CA SER A 51 -6.76 -1.19 12.17
C SER A 51 -5.34 -0.99 12.72
N PRO A 52 -5.07 -1.30 14.00
CA PRO A 52 -3.70 -1.31 14.53
C PRO A 52 -2.73 -2.19 13.73
N GLU A 53 -3.19 -3.35 13.23
CA GLU A 53 -2.40 -4.24 12.38
C GLU A 53 -2.08 -3.59 11.03
N ASP A 54 -3.05 -2.90 10.42
CA ASP A 54 -2.81 -2.15 9.17
C ASP A 54 -1.74 -1.07 9.36
N LEU A 55 -1.81 -0.33 10.48
CA LEU A 55 -0.81 0.66 10.84
C LEU A 55 0.57 0.04 11.05
N GLY A 56 0.65 -1.14 11.68
CA GLY A 56 1.89 -1.89 11.84
C GLY A 56 2.52 -2.31 10.50
N VAL A 57 1.71 -2.81 9.55
CA VAL A 57 2.18 -3.21 8.22
C VAL A 57 2.75 -2.03 7.44
N VAL A 58 2.02 -0.92 7.37
CA VAL A 58 2.49 0.29 6.67
C VAL A 58 3.64 0.96 7.42
N GLY A 59 3.60 0.94 8.76
CA GLY A 59 4.66 1.41 9.64
C GLY A 59 6.00 0.72 9.38
N ALA A 60 6.01 -0.61 9.32
CA ALA A 60 7.22 -1.38 9.02
C ALA A 60 7.86 -1.00 7.67
N VAL A 61 7.05 -0.68 6.65
CA VAL A 61 7.57 -0.16 5.38
C VAL A 61 8.21 1.21 5.57
N ASN A 62 7.57 2.12 6.30
CA ASN A 62 8.16 3.42 6.64
C ASN A 62 9.48 3.27 7.39
N ASP A 63 9.55 2.37 8.37
CA ASP A 63 10.75 2.14 9.18
C ASP A 63 11.92 1.66 8.33
N VAL A 64 11.69 0.75 7.38
CA VAL A 64 12.71 0.31 6.43
C VAL A 64 13.16 1.45 5.52
N LEU A 65 12.24 2.24 4.97
CA LEU A 65 12.58 3.39 4.12
C LEU A 65 13.40 4.43 4.89
N GLN A 66 13.05 4.70 6.15
CA GLN A 66 13.82 5.59 7.02
C GLN A 66 15.20 5.03 7.36
N LYS A 67 15.28 3.73 7.66
CA LYS A 67 16.55 3.05 7.97
C LYS A 67 17.52 3.08 6.78
N LEU A 68 17.00 3.01 5.56
CA LEU A 68 17.75 3.16 4.31
C LEU A 68 18.00 4.62 3.91
N ALA A 69 17.62 5.59 4.74
CA ALA A 69 17.72 7.03 4.47
C ALA A 69 16.99 7.50 3.18
N LEU A 70 15.99 6.74 2.72
CA LEU A 70 15.12 7.11 1.60
C LEU A 70 13.97 8.03 2.05
N LEU A 71 13.73 8.09 3.35
CA LEU A 71 12.71 8.91 3.99
C LEU A 71 13.27 9.51 5.28
N PRO A 72 13.05 10.81 5.57
CA PRO A 72 13.51 11.39 6.83
C PRO A 72 12.83 10.74 8.03
N SER A 73 13.53 10.66 9.16
CA SER A 73 12.96 10.20 10.43
C SER A 73 11.71 11.01 10.80
N GLY A 74 10.67 10.33 11.26
CA GLY A 74 9.40 10.96 11.64
C GLY A 74 8.50 11.37 10.47
N LYS A 75 8.87 11.05 9.23
CA LYS A 75 8.01 11.18 8.04
C LYS A 75 7.49 9.82 7.61
N THR A 76 6.36 9.80 6.90
CA THR A 76 5.84 8.59 6.23
C THR A 76 5.93 8.80 4.73
N PHE A 77 5.98 7.73 3.93
CA PHE A 77 5.93 7.89 2.47
C PHE A 77 4.61 8.52 2.00
N LEU A 78 3.59 8.58 2.86
CA LEU A 78 2.33 9.29 2.63
C LEU A 78 2.42 10.80 2.88
N SER A 79 3.45 11.29 3.58
CA SER A 79 3.59 12.73 3.86
C SER A 79 3.89 13.59 2.62
N VAL A 80 4.14 12.95 1.47
CA VAL A 80 4.36 13.62 0.18
C VAL A 80 3.05 13.88 -0.58
N LEU A 81 1.91 13.37 -0.09
CA LEU A 81 0.61 13.67 -0.67
C LEU A 81 0.25 15.13 -0.40
N GLU A 82 -0.14 15.83 -1.46
CA GLU A 82 -0.65 17.19 -1.35
C GLU A 82 -2.03 17.18 -0.65
N PRO A 83 -2.38 18.27 0.07
CA PRO A 83 -3.69 18.43 0.69
C PRO A 83 -4.87 18.11 -0.24
#